data_AF-A0A918PZQ4-F1
#
_entry.id   AF-A0A918PZQ4-F1
#
_cell.length_a   1.000
_cell.length_b   1.000
_cell.length_c   1.000
_cell.angle_alpha   90.00
_cell.angle_beta   90.00
_cell.angle_gamma   90.00
#
_symmetry.space_group_name_H-M   'P 1'
#
loop_
_entity.id
_entity.type
_entity.pdbx_description
1 polymer ?
#
loop_
_entity_poly.entity_id
_entity_poly.type
_entity_poly.pdbx_seq_one_letter_code
_entity_poly.pdbx_strand_id
1 'polypeptide(L)' 'MTQVKAVYEAPTVAKVGDFETTTQNTGTGGTLDASFPVGTPFADLTFS' A
#
# COMPACT_ATOMS: atom_id res chain seq x y z
N MET A 1 -22.73 23.44 29.12
CA MET A 1 -22.60 22.23 28.29
C MET A 1 -21.61 21.30 28.97
N THR A 2 -22.03 20.12 29.40
CA THR A 2 -21.16 19.17 30.10
C THR A 2 -20.38 18.37 29.07
N GLN A 3 -19.05 18.51 29.05
CA GLN A 3 -18.20 17.71 28.16
C GLN A 3 -18.06 16.31 28.76
N VAL A 4 -18.47 15.29 28.03
CA VAL A 4 -18.28 13.89 28.43
C VAL A 4 -16.79 13.59 28.31
N LYS A 5 -16.18 13.16 29.42
CA LYS A 5 -14.78 12.73 29.46
C LYS A 5 -14.65 11.46 28.61
N ALA A 6 -13.99 11.57 27.47
CA ALA A 6 -13.63 10.40 26.67
C ALA A 6 -12.66 9.52 27.47
N VAL A 7 -13.02 8.27 27.67
CA VAL A 7 -12.13 7.27 28.26
C VAL A 7 -11.37 6.61 27.11
N TYR A 8 -10.06 6.42 27.29
CA TYR A 8 -9.24 5.73 26.31
C TYR A 8 -9.61 4.23 26.31
N GLU A 9 -10.01 3.73 25.15
CA GLU A 9 -10.16 2.29 24.91
C GLU A 9 -8.92 1.78 24.17
N ALA A 10 -8.30 0.75 24.72
CA ALA A 10 -7.15 0.13 24.09
C ALA A 10 -7.57 -0.54 22.77
N PRO A 11 -6.84 -0.31 21.67
CA PRO A 11 -7.17 -0.92 20.39
C PRO A 11 -6.91 -2.44 20.43
N THR A 12 -7.67 -3.18 19.65
CA THR A 12 -7.42 -4.61 19.45
C THR A 12 -6.34 -4.80 18.38
N VAL A 13 -5.32 -5.59 18.69
CA VAL A 13 -4.30 -6.00 17.71
C VAL A 13 -4.80 -7.26 17.00
N ALA A 14 -5.00 -7.17 15.69
CA ALA A 14 -5.38 -8.29 14.85
C ALA A 14 -4.24 -8.64 13.88
N LYS A 15 -3.98 -9.93 13.67
CA LYS A 15 -3.08 -10.39 12.61
C LYS A 15 -3.77 -10.18 11.26
N VAL A 16 -3.23 -9.27 10.45
CA VAL A 16 -3.73 -8.96 9.10
C VAL A 16 -3.00 -9.69 7.98
N GLY A 17 -1.87 -10.34 8.31
CA GLY A 17 -1.03 -11.05 7.35
C GLY A 17 0.39 -11.21 7.90
N ASP A 18 1.29 -11.69 7.05
CA ASP A 18 2.74 -11.67 7.29
C ASP A 18 3.35 -10.43 6.64
N PHE A 19 4.53 -10.01 7.11
CA PHE A 19 5.20 -8.78 6.65
C PHE A 19 5.33 -8.79 5.13
N GLU A 20 5.86 -9.88 4.57
CA GLU A 20 6.05 -10.10 3.15
C GLU A 20 4.71 -9.99 2.40
N THR A 21 3.66 -10.64 2.88
CA THR A 21 2.34 -10.53 2.22
C THR A 21 1.74 -9.13 2.24
N THR A 22 2.12 -8.30 3.23
CA THR A 22 1.55 -6.96 3.45
C THR A 22 2.39 -5.86 2.80
N THR A 23 3.72 -5.98 2.84
CA THR A 23 4.67 -4.95 2.43
C THR A 23 5.37 -5.26 1.14
N GLN A 24 5.40 -6.53 0.73
CA GLN A 24 5.94 -6.91 -0.55
C GLN A 24 4.86 -6.55 -1.57
N ASN A 25 5.01 -5.35 -2.11
CA ASN A 25 4.29 -4.90 -3.29
C ASN A 25 4.46 -5.99 -4.37
N THR A 26 3.43 -6.83 -4.54
CA THR A 26 3.37 -7.85 -5.60
C THR A 26 3.12 -7.22 -6.97
N GLY A 27 3.12 -5.89 -7.06
CA GLY A 27 3.17 -5.13 -8.29
C GLY A 27 4.48 -5.35 -9.04
N THR A 28 4.64 -6.54 -9.61
CA THR A 28 5.48 -6.76 -10.78
C THR A 28 4.83 -6.05 -11.96
N GLY A 29 4.91 -4.71 -11.99
CA GLY A 29 4.72 -3.87 -13.18
C GLY A 29 3.51 -4.16 -14.08
N GLY A 30 2.41 -4.69 -13.56
CA GLY A 30 1.29 -5.15 -14.38
C GLY A 30 0.54 -4.04 -15.13
N THR A 31 0.76 -2.78 -14.77
CA THR A 31 0.18 -1.61 -15.46
C THR A 31 1.15 -0.91 -16.40
N LEU A 32 2.38 -1.43 -16.58
CA LEU A 32 3.34 -0.86 -17.51
C LEU A 32 3.16 -1.38 -18.94
N ASP A 33 2.72 -2.64 -19.11
CA ASP A 33 2.58 -3.27 -20.44
C ASP A 33 1.51 -2.58 -21.32
N ALA A 34 0.47 -2.00 -20.70
CA ALA A 34 -0.56 -1.28 -21.45
C ALA A 34 -0.13 0.13 -21.90
N SER A 35 0.87 0.72 -21.25
CA SER A 35 1.22 2.14 -21.39
C SER A 35 2.57 2.37 -22.07
N PHE A 36 3.46 1.38 -22.00
CA PHE A 36 4.82 1.48 -22.50
C PHE A 36 5.08 0.35 -23.52
N PRO A 37 5.48 0.69 -24.76
CA PRO A 37 5.86 -0.30 -25.76
C PRO A 37 6.98 -1.23 -25.28
N VAL A 38 7.04 -2.43 -25.86
CA VAL A 38 8.15 -3.36 -25.59
C VAL A 38 9.49 -2.68 -25.92
N GLY A 39 10.44 -2.73 -24.98
CA GLY A 39 11.76 -2.12 -25.14
C GLY A 39 11.91 -0.71 -24.56
N THR A 40 10.90 -0.15 -23.88
CA THR A 40 11.08 1.09 -23.11
C THR A 40 12.15 0.89 -22.03
N PRO A 41 13.23 1.71 -22.03
CA PRO A 41 14.25 1.65 -20.99
C PRO A 41 13.63 1.92 -19.61
N PHE A 42 14.10 1.21 -18.58
CA PHE A 42 13.57 1.35 -17.23
C PHE A 42 13.65 2.78 -16.69
N ALA A 43 14.65 3.55 -17.13
CA ALA A 43 14.83 4.96 -16.75
C ALA A 43 13.72 5.90 -17.27
N ASP A 44 12.97 5.47 -18.29
CA ASP A 44 11.88 6.23 -18.89
C ASP A 44 10.50 5.83 -18.33
N LEU A 45 10.47 4.89 -17.37
CA LEU A 45 9.26 4.51 -16.67
C LEU A 45 8.99 5.53 -15.56
N THR A 46 7.89 6.27 -15.68
CA THR A 46 7.44 7.19 -14.65
C THR A 46 6.45 6.48 -13.72
N PHE A 47 6.73 6.54 -12.42
CA PHE A 47 5.88 5.99 -11.37
C PHE A 47 5.20 7.17 -10.68
N SER A 48 3.95 7.46 -11.03
CA SER A 48 3.11 8.47 -10.36
C SER A 48 2.36 7.88 -9.19
#